data_AF-A0A0Q5ZSK9-F1
#
_entry.id   AF-A0A0Q5ZSK9-F1
#
_cell.length_a   1.000
_cell.length_b   1.000
_cell.length_c   1.000
_cell.angle_alpha   90.00
_cell.angle_beta   90.00
_cell.angle_gamma   90.00
#
_symmetry.space_group_name_H-M   'P 1'
#
loop_
_entity.id
_entity.type
_entity.pdbx_description
1 polymer ?
#
loop_
_entity_poly.entity_id
_entity_poly.type
_entity_poly.pdbx_seq_one_letter_code
_entity_poly.pdbx_strand_id
1 'polypeptide(L)'
;MLSLVMALVIVVLLYNFIEYKESARATAWSGIIDKKISEVIVFADEEIPVDSQFNILVTIKSFRTLFLQRLVDSEKKFSGAAKNKIRNLFKEYNLSDVAIRKLNQKKINLIAQGIRELAVMDQEEAVPMISLFLSHPSHQVYQEAQYAMVRLKGFDGLHFLDTFSSKISEWQQLQLLLSISSLPVDSDITIERWMGSANDSVVIFTLKLIKKFQLLSFYSKITELFNTSSDEIKVKGIQTLMSLDNPETVAYLSTIYKDQPEEVRIEILRVIKVSKDNSCTGLLKHELLEGNTSGIKVNAAQGLYSLGHQGYLSELARREDLSEELIQIVKYALQEKVC
;
A
#
# COMPACT_ATOMS: atom_id res chain seq x y z
N MET A 1 2.08 50.94 -31.54
CA MET A 1 1.56 49.59 -31.82
C MET A 1 2.67 48.63 -32.27
N LEU A 2 3.35 48.85 -33.40
CA LEU A 2 4.44 47.98 -33.88
C LEU A 2 5.62 47.81 -32.90
N SER A 3 6.06 48.88 -32.22
CA SER A 3 7.15 48.82 -31.24
C SER A 3 6.80 47.98 -30.00
N LEU A 4 5.54 48.04 -29.54
CA LEU A 4 5.06 47.27 -28.39
C LEU A 4 4.97 45.77 -28.73
N VAL A 5 4.51 45.45 -29.94
CA VAL A 5 4.46 44.07 -30.44
C VAL A 5 5.86 43.50 -30.60
N MET A 6 6.81 44.27 -31.15
CA MET A 6 8.21 43.85 -31.25
C MET A 6 8.86 43.61 -29.89
N ALA A 7 8.60 44.46 -28.89
CA ALA A 7 9.09 44.26 -27.53
C ALA A 7 8.54 42.98 -26.89
N LEU A 8 7.24 42.69 -27.07
CA LEU A 8 6.60 41.46 -26.59
C LEU A 8 7.21 40.21 -27.23
N VAL A 9 7.44 40.22 -28.54
CA VAL A 9 8.08 39.11 -29.26
C VAL A 9 9.50 38.87 -28.75
N ILE A 10 10.28 39.94 -28.52
CA ILE A 10 11.64 39.82 -27.97
C ILE A 10 11.61 39.19 -26.56
N VAL A 11 10.66 39.60 -25.70
CA VAL A 11 10.52 39.02 -24.35
C VAL A 11 10.17 37.52 -24.41
N VAL A 12 9.25 37.13 -25.30
CA VAL A 12 8.89 35.71 -25.48
C VAL A 12 10.06 34.90 -26.03
N LEU A 13 10.80 35.42 -27.01
CA LEU A 13 11.97 34.74 -27.57
C LEU A 13 13.09 34.61 -26.53
N LEU A 14 13.32 35.63 -25.72
CA LEU A 14 14.29 35.58 -24.61
C LEU A 14 13.87 34.55 -23.56
N TYR A 15 12.59 34.52 -23.18
CA TYR A 15 12.04 33.54 -22.26
C TYR A 15 12.23 32.11 -22.80
N ASN A 16 11.80 31.85 -24.03
CA ASN A 16 11.95 30.55 -24.68
C ASN A 16 13.43 30.15 -24.83
N PHE A 17 14.33 31.10 -25.09
CA PHE A 17 15.76 30.82 -25.19
C PHE A 17 16.39 30.48 -23.83
N ILE A 18 15.99 31.17 -22.76
CA ILE A 18 16.40 30.85 -21.39
C ILE A 18 15.90 29.45 -21.00
N GLU A 19 14.61 29.17 -21.24
CA GLU A 19 13.98 27.88 -20.97
C GLU A 19 14.64 26.75 -21.78
N TYR A 20 14.91 26.98 -23.07
CA TYR A 20 15.64 26.05 -23.91
C TYR A 20 17.05 25.79 -23.39
N LYS A 21 17.79 26.82 -22.99
CA LYS A 21 19.15 26.68 -22.44
C LYS A 21 19.16 25.97 -21.08
N GLU A 22 18.14 26.17 -20.26
CA GLU A 22 17.96 25.42 -19.01
C GLU A 22 17.64 23.95 -19.28
N SER A 23 16.72 23.67 -20.21
CA SER A 23 16.35 22.32 -20.62
C SER A 23 17.51 21.55 -21.27
N ALA A 24 18.27 22.20 -22.15
CA ALA A 24 19.46 21.63 -22.79
C ALA A 24 20.55 21.30 -21.74
N ARG A 25 20.80 22.21 -20.79
CA ARG A 25 21.74 21.96 -19.67
C ARG A 25 21.25 20.83 -18.78
N ALA A 26 19.97 20.80 -18.43
CA ALA A 26 19.38 19.73 -17.61
C ALA A 26 19.49 18.37 -18.30
N THR A 27 19.34 18.32 -19.63
CA THR A 27 19.50 17.08 -20.42
C THR A 27 20.95 16.62 -20.43
N ALA A 28 21.90 17.52 -20.70
CA ALA A 28 23.33 17.21 -20.67
C ALA A 28 23.79 16.73 -19.27
N TRP A 29 23.38 17.45 -18.22
CA TRP A 29 23.67 17.07 -16.83
C TRP A 29 23.01 15.76 -16.43
N SER A 30 21.79 15.49 -16.90
CA SER A 30 21.14 14.19 -16.67
C SER A 30 21.96 13.05 -17.25
N GLY A 31 22.48 13.19 -18.47
CA GLY A 31 23.35 12.17 -19.07
C GLY A 31 24.63 11.92 -18.26
N ILE A 32 25.24 12.98 -17.72
CA ILE A 32 26.42 12.87 -16.84
C ILE A 32 26.08 12.15 -15.52
N ILE A 33 24.96 12.52 -14.91
CA ILE A 33 24.49 11.91 -13.65
C ILE A 33 24.12 10.44 -13.86
N ASP A 34 23.35 10.12 -14.90
CA ASP A 34 22.91 8.77 -15.19
C ASP A 34 24.10 7.86 -15.51
N LYS A 35 25.12 8.38 -16.22
CA LYS A 35 26.41 7.71 -16.41
C LYS A 35 27.09 7.41 -15.08
N LYS A 36 27.21 8.40 -14.18
CA LYS A 36 27.83 8.22 -12.86
C LYS A 36 27.08 7.17 -12.01
N ILE A 37 25.75 7.20 -12.02
CA ILE A 37 24.92 6.21 -11.32
C ILE A 37 25.17 4.81 -11.90
N SER A 38 25.18 4.68 -13.22
CA SER A 38 25.43 3.40 -13.90
C SER A 38 26.82 2.85 -13.59
N GLU A 39 27.86 3.69 -13.63
CA GLU A 39 29.24 3.29 -13.34
C GLU A 39 29.36 2.72 -11.92
N VAL A 40 28.77 3.40 -10.94
CA VAL A 40 28.85 2.99 -9.52
C VAL A 40 28.05 1.71 -9.24
N ILE A 41 27.00 1.45 -10.03
CA ILE A 41 26.24 0.20 -9.95
C ILE A 41 27.00 -0.96 -10.63
N VAL A 42 27.64 -0.72 -11.77
CA VAL A 42 28.28 -1.78 -12.59
C VAL A 42 29.69 -2.13 -12.10
N PHE A 43 30.53 -1.14 -11.79
CA PHE A 43 31.96 -1.33 -11.47
C PHE A 43 32.20 -1.41 -9.95
N ALA A 44 31.37 -2.19 -9.26
CA ALA A 44 31.18 -2.12 -7.81
C ALA A 44 32.44 -2.28 -6.92
N ASP A 45 33.54 -2.81 -7.46
CA ASP A 45 34.78 -3.18 -6.75
C ASP A 45 36.07 -2.67 -7.40
N GLU A 46 35.98 -1.85 -8.46
CA GLU A 46 37.14 -1.24 -9.12
C GLU A 46 37.32 0.22 -8.65
N GLU A 47 38.56 0.70 -8.57
CA GLU A 47 38.85 2.12 -8.35
C GLU A 47 38.28 2.93 -9.52
N ILE A 48 37.08 3.50 -9.34
CA ILE A 48 36.49 4.40 -10.32
C ILE A 48 37.42 5.62 -10.44
N PRO A 49 37.95 5.94 -11.63
CA PRO A 49 38.82 7.10 -11.81
C PRO A 49 38.16 8.38 -11.30
N VAL A 50 38.96 9.26 -10.68
CA VAL A 50 38.47 10.55 -10.20
C VAL A 50 37.94 11.37 -11.38
N ASP A 51 36.62 11.53 -11.45
CA ASP A 51 35.97 12.38 -12.44
C ASP A 51 36.06 13.85 -11.99
N SER A 52 37.14 14.51 -12.41
CA SER A 52 37.40 15.92 -12.13
C SER A 52 36.31 16.85 -12.67
N GLN A 53 35.67 16.49 -13.78
CA GLN A 53 34.57 17.26 -14.37
C GLN A 53 33.32 17.13 -13.51
N PHE A 54 32.98 15.93 -13.04
CA PHE A 54 31.85 15.71 -12.14
C PHE A 54 32.02 16.48 -10.83
N ASN A 55 33.22 16.47 -10.24
CA ASN A 55 33.50 17.19 -9.01
C ASN A 55 33.30 18.71 -9.13
N ILE A 56 33.64 19.31 -10.29
CA ILE A 56 33.35 20.72 -10.57
C ILE A 56 31.83 20.93 -10.65
N LEU A 57 31.10 20.07 -11.37
CA LEU A 57 29.64 20.21 -11.54
C LEU A 57 28.88 20.06 -10.23
N VAL A 58 29.33 19.18 -9.33
CA VAL A 58 28.73 18.98 -8.00
C VAL A 58 28.79 20.23 -7.11
N THR A 59 29.65 21.21 -7.42
CA THR A 59 29.64 22.49 -6.70
C THR A 59 28.46 23.39 -7.10
N ILE A 60 27.83 23.13 -8.25
CA ILE A 60 26.74 23.96 -8.80
C ILE A 60 25.40 23.56 -8.17
N LYS A 61 24.72 24.52 -7.53
CA LYS A 61 23.45 24.29 -6.82
C LYS A 61 22.36 23.60 -7.67
N SER A 62 22.18 24.05 -8.90
CA SER A 62 21.18 23.47 -9.81
C SER A 62 21.55 22.04 -10.23
N PHE A 63 22.85 21.75 -10.41
CA PHE A 63 23.32 20.40 -10.70
C PHE A 63 23.07 19.47 -9.50
N ARG A 64 23.42 19.89 -8.28
CA ARG A 64 23.13 19.12 -7.04
C ARG A 64 21.65 18.81 -6.88
N THR A 65 20.79 19.76 -7.22
CA THR A 65 19.33 19.60 -7.14
C THR A 65 18.84 18.54 -8.13
N LEU A 66 19.31 18.59 -9.38
CA LEU A 66 19.01 17.58 -10.39
C LEU A 66 19.60 16.22 -10.02
N PHE A 67 20.82 16.20 -9.46
CA PHE A 67 21.49 14.99 -9.04
C PHE A 67 20.70 14.27 -7.94
N LEU A 68 20.27 14.99 -6.91
CA LEU A 68 19.39 14.44 -5.88
C LEU A 68 18.10 13.86 -6.46
N GLN A 69 17.44 14.59 -7.37
CA GLN A 69 16.21 14.12 -8.01
C GLN A 69 16.44 12.81 -8.78
N ARG A 70 17.53 12.72 -9.55
CA ARG A 70 17.91 11.53 -10.32
C ARG A 70 18.26 10.34 -9.44
N LEU A 71 18.92 10.57 -8.30
CA LEU A 71 19.16 9.51 -7.34
C LEU A 71 17.83 8.99 -6.76
N VAL A 72 16.90 9.87 -6.40
CA VAL A 72 15.56 9.46 -5.89
C VAL A 72 14.76 8.70 -6.94
N ASP A 73 14.80 9.13 -8.20
CA ASP A 73 14.11 8.43 -9.27
C ASP A 73 14.77 7.08 -9.61
N SER A 74 16.09 6.98 -9.44
CA SER A 74 16.83 5.73 -9.58
C SER A 74 16.55 4.78 -8.41
N GLU A 75 16.51 5.27 -7.17
CA GLU A 75 16.29 4.44 -5.97
C GLU A 75 15.01 3.61 -6.07
N LYS A 76 13.95 4.16 -6.68
CA LYS A 76 12.67 3.47 -6.93
C LYS A 76 12.76 2.33 -7.96
N LYS A 77 13.73 2.40 -8.86
CA LYS A 77 13.90 1.46 -9.99
C LYS A 77 14.84 0.30 -9.65
N PHE A 78 15.67 0.45 -8.61
CA PHE A 78 16.69 -0.53 -8.23
C PHE A 78 16.40 -1.14 -6.85
N SER A 79 16.87 -2.37 -6.65
CA SER A 79 16.77 -3.10 -5.38
C SER A 79 18.13 -3.66 -4.95
N GLY A 80 18.24 -4.17 -3.72
CA GLY A 80 19.45 -4.84 -3.22
C GLY A 80 20.71 -3.95 -3.25
N ALA A 81 21.82 -4.52 -3.73
CA ALA A 81 23.13 -3.85 -3.74
C ALA A 81 23.13 -2.54 -4.54
N ALA A 82 22.49 -2.51 -5.71
CA ALA A 82 22.39 -1.31 -6.56
C ALA A 82 21.69 -0.16 -5.82
N LYS A 83 20.62 -0.47 -5.08
CA LYS A 83 19.89 0.49 -4.25
C LYS A 83 20.79 1.09 -3.16
N ASN A 84 21.60 0.27 -2.51
CA ASN A 84 22.55 0.74 -1.49
C ASN A 84 23.64 1.63 -2.08
N LYS A 85 24.13 1.32 -3.28
CA LYS A 85 25.12 2.17 -3.99
C LYS A 85 24.56 3.56 -4.31
N ILE A 86 23.30 3.66 -4.74
CA ILE A 86 22.61 4.95 -4.95
C ILE A 86 22.55 5.78 -3.65
N ARG A 87 22.23 5.13 -2.53
CA ARG A 87 22.22 5.78 -1.21
C ARG A 87 23.61 6.20 -0.74
N ASN A 88 24.64 5.44 -1.10
CA ASN A 88 26.03 5.82 -0.80
C ASN A 88 26.43 7.07 -1.59
N LEU A 89 26.05 7.20 -2.87
CA LEU A 89 26.28 8.44 -3.63
C LEU A 89 25.60 9.64 -2.98
N PHE A 90 24.38 9.46 -2.48
CA PHE A 90 23.68 10.51 -1.74
C PHE A 90 24.48 10.99 -0.52
N LYS A 91 25.05 10.05 0.25
CA LYS A 91 25.88 10.34 1.44
C LYS A 91 27.22 10.96 1.07
N GLU A 92 27.94 10.36 0.10
CA GLU A 92 29.27 10.79 -0.37
C GLU A 92 29.27 12.25 -0.82
N TYR A 93 28.25 12.66 -1.59
CA TYR A 93 28.13 14.02 -2.09
C TYR A 93 27.37 14.98 -1.15
N ASN A 94 27.08 14.53 0.08
CA ASN A 94 26.38 15.25 1.13
C ASN A 94 25.08 15.90 0.62
N LEU A 95 24.27 15.17 -0.16
CA LEU A 95 23.06 15.71 -0.79
C LEU A 95 21.88 15.88 0.17
N SER A 96 22.03 15.41 1.41
CA SER A 96 21.10 15.69 2.51
C SER A 96 20.93 17.19 2.74
N ASP A 97 21.99 18.00 2.58
CA ASP A 97 21.92 19.45 2.71
C ASP A 97 20.92 20.09 1.72
N VAL A 98 20.85 19.56 0.50
CA VAL A 98 19.92 20.01 -0.54
C VAL A 98 18.49 19.71 -0.13
N ALA A 99 18.21 18.51 0.35
CA ALA A 99 16.88 18.09 0.77
C ALA A 99 16.42 18.85 2.03
N ILE A 100 17.30 19.01 3.03
CA ILE A 100 17.02 19.75 4.27
C ILE A 100 16.70 21.22 3.98
N ARG A 101 17.40 21.86 3.03
CA ARG A 101 17.08 23.24 2.61
C ARG A 101 15.67 23.39 2.05
N LYS A 102 15.08 22.33 1.50
CA LYS A 102 13.69 22.33 1.01
C LYS A 102 12.68 22.32 2.17
N LEU A 103 13.01 21.69 3.30
CA LEU A 103 12.19 21.70 4.51
C LEU A 103 11.99 23.12 5.07
N ASN A 104 12.98 23.99 4.89
CA ASN A 104 12.93 25.39 5.34
C ASN A 104 12.14 26.33 4.40
N GLN A 105 11.59 25.82 3.30
CA GLN A 105 10.83 26.62 2.35
C GLN A 105 9.37 26.78 2.79
N LYS A 106 8.71 27.86 2.36
CA LYS A 106 7.27 28.04 2.60
C LYS A 106 6.39 27.28 1.60
N LYS A 107 6.95 26.91 0.45
CA LYS A 107 6.20 26.25 -0.63
C LYS A 107 5.93 24.80 -0.25
N ILE A 108 4.65 24.45 -0.06
CA ILE A 108 4.15 23.10 0.27
C ILE A 108 4.83 22.00 -0.55
N ASN A 109 4.88 22.17 -1.88
CA ASN A 109 5.48 21.19 -2.79
C ASN A 109 6.98 20.97 -2.51
N LEU A 110 7.72 22.02 -2.15
CA LEU A 110 9.15 21.90 -1.82
C LEU A 110 9.35 21.19 -0.49
N ILE A 111 8.54 21.51 0.53
CA ILE A 111 8.60 20.83 1.83
C ILE A 111 8.34 19.33 1.64
N ALA A 112 7.22 18.98 1.00
CA ALA A 112 6.87 17.59 0.74
C ALA A 112 7.95 16.87 -0.08
N GLN A 113 8.51 17.54 -1.10
CA GLN A 113 9.63 16.97 -1.87
C GLN A 113 10.87 16.71 -0.98
N GLY A 114 11.24 17.64 -0.10
CA GLY A 114 12.37 17.47 0.81
C GLY A 114 12.18 16.30 1.79
N ILE A 115 10.98 16.18 2.37
CA ILE A 115 10.61 15.06 3.25
C ILE A 115 10.76 13.73 2.48
N ARG A 116 10.19 13.67 1.27
CA ARG A 116 10.26 12.49 0.42
C ARG A 116 11.70 12.10 0.08
N GLU A 117 12.52 13.06 -0.32
CA GLU A 117 13.92 12.83 -0.70
C GLU A 117 14.73 12.25 0.46
N LEU A 118 14.55 12.79 1.67
CA LEU A 118 15.20 12.30 2.88
C LEU A 118 14.74 10.89 3.24
N ALA A 119 13.43 10.64 3.17
CA ALA A 119 12.86 9.32 3.41
C ALA A 119 13.35 8.30 2.37
N VAL A 120 13.35 8.66 1.08
CA VAL A 120 13.79 7.80 -0.02
C VAL A 120 15.26 7.38 0.11
N MET A 121 16.08 8.27 0.66
CA MET A 121 17.50 8.03 0.86
C MET A 121 17.83 7.43 2.24
N ASP A 122 16.81 6.95 2.95
CA ASP A 122 16.87 6.37 4.30
C ASP A 122 17.77 7.21 5.24
N GLN A 123 17.49 8.52 5.30
CA GLN A 123 18.17 9.46 6.19
C GLN A 123 17.51 9.49 7.57
N GLU A 124 17.92 8.57 8.44
CA GLU A 124 17.39 8.45 9.80
C GLU A 124 17.68 9.70 10.65
N GLU A 125 18.81 10.38 10.42
CA GLU A 125 19.17 11.62 11.13
C GLU A 125 18.18 12.76 10.87
N ALA A 126 17.37 12.65 9.80
CA ALA A 126 16.34 13.63 9.49
C ALA A 126 15.02 13.42 10.27
N VAL A 127 14.85 12.30 10.98
CA VAL A 127 13.62 11.98 11.72
C VAL A 127 13.17 13.11 12.66
N PRO A 128 14.04 13.73 13.49
CA PRO A 128 13.62 14.84 14.34
C PRO A 128 13.06 16.02 13.54
N MET A 129 13.68 16.36 12.41
CA MET A 129 13.21 17.45 11.54
C MET A 129 11.88 17.11 10.85
N ILE A 130 11.74 15.88 10.36
CA ILE A 130 10.52 15.40 9.69
C ILE A 130 9.35 15.35 10.67
N SER A 131 9.59 14.98 11.94
CA SER A 131 8.54 14.88 12.97
C SER A 131 7.79 16.20 13.21
N LEU A 132 8.45 17.35 13.00
CA LEU A 132 7.84 18.67 13.11
C LEU A 132 6.72 18.91 12.08
N PHE A 133 6.69 18.13 11.00
CA PHE A 133 5.68 18.21 9.94
C PHE A 133 4.46 17.31 10.18
N LEU A 134 4.46 16.50 11.24
CA LEU A 134 3.31 15.68 11.66
C LEU A 134 2.13 16.51 12.21
N SER A 135 2.27 17.83 12.31
CA SER A 135 1.18 18.75 12.66
C SER A 135 1.02 19.86 11.62
N HIS A 136 1.58 19.70 10.43
CA HIS A 136 1.58 20.75 9.41
C HIS A 136 0.16 20.94 8.82
N PRO A 137 -0.32 22.18 8.64
CA PRO A 137 -1.70 22.45 8.21
C PRO A 137 -2.01 21.98 6.78
N SER A 138 -0.99 21.87 5.93
CA SER A 138 -1.15 21.27 4.60
C SER A 138 -1.22 19.74 4.71
N HIS A 139 -2.35 19.17 4.29
CA HIS A 139 -2.57 17.72 4.21
C HIS A 139 -1.47 17.00 3.42
N GLN A 140 -0.99 17.59 2.33
CA GLN A 140 0.08 17.00 1.51
C GLN A 140 1.39 16.84 2.29
N VAL A 141 1.80 17.88 3.03
CA VAL A 141 3.02 17.84 3.86
C VAL A 141 2.84 16.87 5.02
N TYR A 142 1.70 16.92 5.69
CA TYR A 142 1.37 16.03 6.80
C TYR A 142 1.42 14.56 6.37
N GLN A 143 0.77 14.22 5.26
CA GLN A 143 0.76 12.87 4.73
C GLN A 143 2.17 12.39 4.32
N GLU A 144 2.97 13.26 3.69
CA GLU A 144 4.34 12.89 3.32
C GLU A 144 5.22 12.67 4.57
N ALA A 145 5.02 13.47 5.63
CA ALA A 145 5.69 13.28 6.91
C ALA A 145 5.32 11.93 7.54
N GLN A 146 4.04 11.54 7.53
CA GLN A 146 3.62 10.23 8.03
C GLN A 146 4.31 9.07 7.29
N TYR A 147 4.32 9.11 5.95
CA TYR A 147 5.01 8.09 5.17
C TYR A 147 6.52 8.05 5.44
N ALA A 148 7.15 9.21 5.55
CA ALA A 148 8.57 9.31 5.88
C ALA A 148 8.86 8.72 7.26
N MET A 149 8.03 9.00 8.26
CA MET A 149 8.18 8.45 9.61
C MET A 149 8.06 6.93 9.60
N VAL A 150 7.07 6.37 8.91
CA VAL A 150 6.89 4.92 8.80
C VAL A 150 8.02 4.26 8.03
N ARG A 151 8.52 4.90 6.98
CA ARG A 151 9.64 4.39 6.22
C ARG A 151 10.94 4.38 7.03
N LEU A 152 11.22 5.44 7.79
CA LEU A 152 12.47 5.60 8.53
C LEU A 152 12.47 4.88 9.89
N LYS A 153 11.30 4.75 10.54
CA LYS A 153 11.16 4.13 11.86
C LYS A 153 10.47 2.77 11.84
N GLY A 154 10.01 2.30 10.70
CA GLY A 154 9.20 1.08 10.62
C GLY A 154 7.92 1.21 11.45
N PHE A 155 7.66 0.20 12.29
CA PHE A 155 6.45 0.10 13.09
C PHE A 155 6.26 1.32 14.01
N ASP A 156 7.32 1.83 14.63
CA ASP A 156 7.26 2.99 15.51
C ASP A 156 6.88 4.28 14.78
N GLY A 157 6.95 4.30 13.45
CA GLY A 157 6.45 5.41 12.65
C GLY A 157 4.93 5.46 12.58
N LEU A 158 4.23 4.39 12.95
CA LEU A 158 2.76 4.27 12.93
C LEU A 158 2.08 4.90 14.15
N HIS A 159 2.81 5.44 15.13
CA HIS A 159 2.20 6.05 16.32
C HIS A 159 1.20 7.18 16.03
N PHE A 160 1.25 7.79 14.83
CA PHE A 160 0.22 8.75 14.43
C PHE A 160 -1.20 8.14 14.40
N LEU A 161 -1.32 6.80 14.27
CA LEU A 161 -2.59 6.07 14.30
C LEU A 161 -3.31 6.20 15.64
N ASP A 162 -2.58 6.44 16.74
CA ASP A 162 -3.17 6.61 18.08
C ASP A 162 -4.17 7.77 18.13
N THR A 163 -3.98 8.80 17.30
CA THR A 163 -4.81 10.00 17.27
C THR A 163 -5.38 10.30 15.88
N PHE A 164 -5.33 9.35 14.94
CA PHE A 164 -5.71 9.61 13.55
C PHE A 164 -7.23 9.60 13.38
N SER A 165 -7.82 10.78 13.14
CA SER A 165 -9.26 10.95 13.01
C SER A 165 -9.81 10.77 11.59
N SER A 166 -8.95 10.88 10.56
CA SER A 166 -9.37 10.84 9.16
C SER A 166 -9.39 9.42 8.59
N LYS A 167 -10.12 9.16 7.50
CA LYS A 167 -10.08 7.87 6.81
C LYS A 167 -8.73 7.67 6.11
N ILE A 168 -8.05 6.55 6.38
CA ILE A 168 -6.86 6.12 5.66
C ILE A 168 -7.30 5.41 4.37
N SER A 169 -6.93 5.95 3.21
CA SER A 169 -7.25 5.34 1.90
C SER A 169 -6.56 3.98 1.71
N GLU A 170 -7.08 3.13 0.84
CA GLU A 170 -6.49 1.81 0.60
C GLU A 170 -5.05 1.88 0.07
N TRP A 171 -4.77 2.88 -0.78
CA TRP A 171 -3.40 3.13 -1.26
C TRP A 171 -2.46 3.55 -0.14
N GLN A 172 -2.91 4.43 0.76
CA GLN A 172 -2.16 4.78 1.98
C GLN A 172 -1.87 3.54 2.81
N GLN A 173 -2.89 2.73 3.09
CA GLN A 173 -2.72 1.48 3.84
C GLN A 173 -1.71 0.54 3.20
N LEU A 174 -1.75 0.38 1.87
CA LEU A 174 -0.78 -0.46 1.14
C LEU A 174 0.66 0.06 1.30
N GLN A 175 0.87 1.36 1.11
CA GLN A 175 2.20 1.98 1.24
C GLN A 175 2.76 1.85 2.67
N LEU A 176 1.93 2.12 3.67
CA LEU A 176 2.30 1.95 5.08
C LEU A 176 2.65 0.48 5.37
N LEU A 177 1.80 -0.46 4.93
CA LEU A 177 1.99 -1.89 5.15
C LEU A 177 3.28 -2.40 4.52
N LEU A 178 3.63 -1.96 3.30
CA LEU A 178 4.86 -2.34 2.62
C LEU A 178 6.13 -1.81 3.32
N SER A 179 6.01 -0.69 4.04
CA SER A 179 7.13 -0.05 4.74
C SER A 179 7.49 -0.73 6.07
N ILE A 180 6.58 -1.50 6.66
CA ILE A 180 6.85 -2.25 7.91
C ILE A 180 7.50 -3.59 7.60
N SER A 181 8.78 -3.80 7.92
CA SER A 181 9.46 -5.09 7.68
C SER A 181 9.37 -6.06 8.87
N SER A 182 9.29 -5.54 10.10
CA SER A 182 9.25 -6.32 11.33
C SER A 182 8.42 -5.62 12.41
N LEU A 183 8.06 -6.36 13.46
CA LEU A 183 7.39 -5.84 14.65
C LEU A 183 8.35 -5.81 15.85
N PRO A 184 8.28 -4.77 16.69
CA PRO A 184 8.92 -4.77 18.01
C PRO A 184 8.35 -5.85 18.93
N VAL A 185 9.12 -6.26 19.95
CA VAL A 185 8.71 -7.30 20.92
C VAL A 185 7.40 -6.94 21.63
N ASP A 186 7.20 -5.66 21.96
CA ASP A 186 6.02 -5.18 22.69
C ASP A 186 4.92 -4.61 21.78
N SER A 187 4.89 -5.02 20.50
CA SER A 187 3.91 -4.49 19.53
C SER A 187 2.46 -4.80 19.91
N ASP A 188 2.23 -5.87 20.67
CA ASP A 188 0.90 -6.39 20.93
C ASP A 188 -0.02 -5.38 21.63
N ILE A 189 0.51 -4.65 22.64
CA ILE A 189 -0.24 -3.60 23.36
C ILE A 189 -0.70 -2.50 22.40
N THR A 190 0.15 -2.16 21.43
CA THR A 190 -0.14 -1.10 20.47
C THR A 190 -1.15 -1.57 19.41
N ILE A 191 -1.00 -2.80 18.92
CA ILE A 191 -1.93 -3.42 17.98
C ILE A 191 -3.32 -3.56 18.61
N GLU A 192 -3.41 -4.03 19.87
CA GLU A 192 -4.67 -4.14 20.60
C GLU A 192 -5.37 -2.79 20.72
N ARG A 193 -4.62 -1.73 21.06
CA ARG A 193 -5.15 -0.35 21.09
C ARG A 193 -5.73 0.07 19.74
N TRP A 194 -5.05 -0.21 18.63
CA TRP A 194 -5.53 0.17 17.29
C TRP A 194 -6.73 -0.65 16.82
N MET A 195 -6.87 -1.91 17.27
CA MET A 195 -8.09 -2.69 17.05
C MET A 195 -9.31 -2.07 17.74
N GLY A 196 -9.12 -1.43 18.89
CA GLY A 196 -10.16 -0.69 19.62
C GLY A 196 -10.38 0.76 19.15
N SER A 197 -9.79 1.17 18.02
CA SER A 197 -9.92 2.55 17.52
C SER A 197 -11.35 2.85 17.08
N ALA A 198 -11.82 4.07 17.33
CA ALA A 198 -13.08 4.58 16.79
C ALA A 198 -13.03 4.85 15.27
N ASN A 199 -11.86 4.74 14.65
CA ASN A 199 -11.66 4.92 13.22
C ASN A 199 -11.56 3.57 12.51
N ASP A 200 -12.62 3.20 11.78
CA ASP A 200 -12.70 1.93 11.06
C ASP A 200 -11.49 1.67 10.15
N SER A 201 -10.94 2.71 9.52
CA SER A 201 -9.77 2.53 8.65
C SER A 201 -8.49 2.19 9.39
N VAL A 202 -8.37 2.59 10.67
CA VAL A 202 -7.29 2.18 11.58
C VAL A 202 -7.48 0.72 11.99
N VAL A 203 -8.71 0.31 12.32
CA VAL A 203 -9.03 -1.08 12.66
C VAL A 203 -8.73 -2.00 11.46
N ILE A 204 -9.17 -1.62 10.26
CA ILE A 204 -8.91 -2.37 9.02
C ILE A 204 -7.40 -2.46 8.71
N PHE A 205 -6.67 -1.36 8.87
CA PHE A 205 -5.22 -1.38 8.69
C PHE A 205 -4.53 -2.29 9.71
N THR A 206 -5.03 -2.31 10.96
CA THR A 206 -4.52 -3.19 12.02
C THR A 206 -4.78 -4.66 11.71
N LEU A 207 -5.96 -5.01 11.18
CA LEU A 207 -6.24 -6.36 10.68
C LEU A 207 -5.30 -6.78 9.55
N LYS A 208 -4.86 -5.84 8.69
CA LYS A 208 -3.84 -6.10 7.65
C LYS A 208 -2.45 -6.34 8.25
N LEU A 209 -2.08 -5.64 9.33
CA LEU A 209 -0.84 -5.91 10.07
C LEU A 209 -0.86 -7.31 10.69
N ILE A 210 -1.94 -7.66 11.40
CA ILE A 210 -2.12 -8.99 12.01
C ILE A 210 -1.98 -10.09 10.96
N LYS A 211 -2.63 -9.92 9.80
CA LYS A 211 -2.52 -10.84 8.67
C LYS A 211 -1.09 -10.93 8.12
N LYS A 212 -0.41 -9.79 7.93
CA LYS A 212 0.95 -9.76 7.38
C LYS A 212 1.95 -10.49 8.28
N PHE A 213 1.85 -10.28 9.59
CA PHE A 213 2.79 -10.83 10.57
C PHE A 213 2.31 -12.12 11.23
N GLN A 214 1.16 -12.66 10.80
CA GLN A 214 0.61 -13.93 11.26
C GLN A 214 0.46 -13.98 12.79
N LEU A 215 -0.17 -12.95 13.37
CA LEU A 215 -0.28 -12.82 14.83
C LEU A 215 -1.46 -13.62 15.39
N LEU A 216 -1.27 -14.93 15.60
CA LEU A 216 -2.31 -15.84 16.09
C LEU A 216 -2.86 -15.46 17.48
N SER A 217 -2.07 -14.77 18.32
CA SER A 217 -2.51 -14.29 19.64
C SER A 217 -3.76 -13.39 19.57
N PHE A 218 -3.96 -12.70 18.43
CA PHE A 218 -5.11 -11.82 18.21
C PHE A 218 -6.37 -12.54 17.73
N TYR A 219 -6.35 -13.86 17.56
CA TYR A 219 -7.50 -14.62 17.06
C TYR A 219 -8.78 -14.32 17.87
N SER A 220 -8.71 -14.41 19.20
CA SER A 220 -9.84 -14.11 20.09
C SER A 220 -10.32 -12.65 20.01
N LYS A 221 -9.43 -11.71 19.70
CA LYS A 221 -9.77 -10.28 19.63
C LYS A 221 -10.45 -9.95 18.32
N ILE A 222 -10.06 -10.63 17.25
CA ILE A 222 -10.74 -10.52 15.96
C ILE A 222 -12.16 -11.09 16.07
N THR A 223 -12.37 -12.20 16.81
CA THR A 223 -13.71 -12.75 17.01
C THR A 223 -14.63 -11.83 17.83
N GLU A 224 -14.08 -11.04 18.75
CA GLU A 224 -14.84 -10.03 19.50
C GLU A 224 -15.40 -8.90 18.60
N LEU A 225 -14.74 -8.57 17.48
CA LEU A 225 -15.17 -7.51 16.55
C LEU A 225 -16.52 -7.80 15.85
N PHE A 226 -16.93 -9.07 15.75
CA PHE A 226 -18.19 -9.44 15.08
C PHE A 226 -19.45 -8.94 15.78
N ASN A 227 -19.35 -8.55 17.05
CA ASN A 227 -20.48 -8.10 17.85
C ASN A 227 -20.71 -6.58 17.75
N THR A 228 -19.65 -5.79 17.58
CA THR A 228 -19.69 -4.34 17.83
C THR A 228 -19.21 -3.48 16.67
N SER A 229 -18.66 -4.08 15.61
CA SER A 229 -18.04 -3.35 14.50
C SER A 229 -18.93 -3.20 13.27
N SER A 230 -18.52 -2.33 12.35
CA SER A 230 -19.16 -2.17 11.04
C SER A 230 -18.99 -3.40 10.14
N ASP A 231 -19.86 -3.54 9.15
CA ASP A 231 -19.84 -4.68 8.21
C ASP A 231 -18.51 -4.76 7.45
N GLU A 232 -17.92 -3.61 7.11
CA GLU A 232 -16.58 -3.53 6.47
C GLU A 232 -15.50 -4.17 7.37
N ILE A 233 -15.50 -3.85 8.67
CA ILE A 233 -14.56 -4.44 9.63
C ILE A 233 -14.79 -5.94 9.77
N LYS A 234 -16.06 -6.38 9.86
CA LYS A 234 -16.40 -7.81 9.99
C LYS A 234 -15.91 -8.61 8.77
N VAL A 235 -16.14 -8.09 7.57
CA VAL A 235 -15.64 -8.67 6.32
C VAL A 235 -14.11 -8.81 6.36
N LYS A 236 -13.39 -7.76 6.76
CA LYS A 236 -11.94 -7.83 6.92
C LYS A 236 -11.50 -8.77 8.04
N GLY A 237 -12.24 -8.84 9.13
CA GLY A 237 -12.01 -9.77 10.24
C GLY A 237 -12.05 -11.22 9.77
N ILE A 238 -13.07 -11.60 8.96
CA ILE A 238 -13.19 -12.93 8.36
C ILE A 238 -11.97 -13.25 7.50
N GLN A 239 -11.60 -12.32 6.60
CA GLN A 239 -10.44 -12.48 5.71
C GLN A 239 -9.11 -12.61 6.48
N THR A 240 -9.02 -11.99 7.66
CA THR A 240 -7.87 -12.11 8.56
C THR A 240 -7.88 -13.44 9.30
N LEU A 241 -8.99 -13.84 9.95
CA LEU A 241 -9.10 -15.13 10.65
C LEU A 241 -8.73 -16.30 9.74
N MET A 242 -9.26 -16.30 8.52
CA MET A 242 -8.98 -17.32 7.51
C MET A 242 -7.54 -17.36 7.04
N SER A 243 -6.80 -16.26 7.18
CA SER A 243 -5.37 -16.22 6.84
C SER A 243 -4.44 -16.61 7.98
N LEU A 244 -4.98 -16.83 9.19
CA LEU A 244 -4.24 -17.31 10.36
C LEU A 244 -4.25 -18.85 10.48
N ASP A 245 -4.89 -19.55 9.52
CA ASP A 245 -4.95 -21.01 9.39
C ASP A 245 -5.34 -21.75 10.69
N ASN A 246 -6.21 -21.16 11.51
CA ASN A 246 -6.75 -21.82 12.71
C ASN A 246 -7.85 -22.83 12.32
N PRO A 247 -7.73 -24.12 12.71
CA PRO A 247 -8.73 -25.16 12.41
C PRO A 247 -10.15 -24.87 12.89
N GLU A 248 -10.30 -24.09 13.96
CA GLU A 248 -11.60 -23.75 14.55
C GLU A 248 -12.34 -22.64 13.78
N THR A 249 -11.67 -21.96 12.84
CA THR A 249 -12.22 -20.79 12.13
C THR A 249 -13.50 -21.11 11.41
N VAL A 250 -13.53 -22.19 10.63
CA VAL A 250 -14.70 -22.57 9.82
C VAL A 250 -15.90 -22.92 10.72
N ALA A 251 -15.65 -23.68 11.79
CA ALA A 251 -16.67 -24.02 12.77
C ALA A 251 -17.24 -22.77 13.44
N TYR A 252 -16.37 -21.86 13.91
CA TYR A 252 -16.77 -20.59 14.52
C TYR A 252 -17.61 -19.73 13.56
N LEU A 253 -17.14 -19.51 12.33
CA LEU A 253 -17.87 -18.71 11.33
C LEU A 253 -19.24 -19.30 11.01
N SER A 254 -19.37 -20.63 11.00
CA SER A 254 -20.64 -21.32 10.81
C SER A 254 -21.62 -21.06 11.97
N THR A 255 -21.12 -20.95 13.21
CA THR A 255 -21.97 -20.67 14.37
C THR A 255 -22.57 -19.27 14.33
N ILE A 256 -21.80 -18.27 13.90
CA ILE A 256 -22.26 -16.87 13.89
C ILE A 256 -23.02 -16.51 12.60
N TYR A 257 -22.95 -17.34 11.56
CA TYR A 257 -23.43 -17.04 10.20
C TYR A 257 -24.85 -16.44 10.16
N LYS A 258 -25.81 -17.05 10.86
CA LYS A 258 -27.22 -16.65 10.78
C LYS A 258 -27.48 -15.24 11.32
N ASP A 259 -26.71 -14.83 12.32
CA ASP A 259 -26.87 -13.55 13.01
C ASP A 259 -26.14 -12.40 12.30
N GLN A 260 -25.41 -12.69 11.22
CA GLN A 260 -24.67 -11.69 10.46
C GLN A 260 -25.50 -11.06 9.34
N PRO A 261 -25.20 -9.79 8.98
CA PRO A 261 -25.79 -9.13 7.83
C PRO A 261 -25.36 -9.80 6.52
N GLU A 262 -26.10 -9.53 5.44
CA GLU A 262 -25.94 -10.23 4.17
C GLU A 262 -24.52 -10.16 3.60
N GLU A 263 -23.90 -8.98 3.61
CA GLU A 263 -22.54 -8.80 3.08
C GLU A 263 -21.51 -9.69 3.82
N VAL A 264 -21.66 -9.77 5.14
CA VAL A 264 -20.80 -10.60 6.00
C VAL A 264 -21.09 -12.09 5.78
N ARG A 265 -22.35 -12.49 5.60
CA ARG A 265 -22.71 -13.88 5.24
C ARG A 265 -22.09 -14.30 3.91
N ILE A 266 -22.14 -13.43 2.91
CA ILE A 266 -21.51 -13.69 1.60
C ILE A 266 -19.99 -13.89 1.77
N GLU A 267 -19.33 -13.07 2.59
CA GLU A 267 -17.90 -13.26 2.90
C GLU A 267 -17.62 -14.59 3.60
N ILE A 268 -18.44 -14.98 4.58
CA ILE A 268 -18.30 -16.29 5.26
C ILE A 268 -18.39 -17.44 4.24
N LEU A 269 -19.38 -17.43 3.35
CA LEU A 269 -19.51 -18.46 2.32
C LEU A 269 -18.31 -18.48 1.36
N ARG A 270 -17.79 -17.30 1.01
CA ARG A 270 -16.62 -17.17 0.13
C ARG A 270 -15.37 -17.79 0.75
N VAL A 271 -15.14 -17.58 2.05
CA VAL A 271 -13.96 -18.15 2.71
C VAL A 271 -14.11 -19.63 3.02
N ILE A 272 -15.32 -20.11 3.33
CA ILE A 272 -15.62 -21.55 3.46
C ILE A 272 -15.29 -22.26 2.15
N LYS A 273 -15.68 -21.68 1.01
CA LYS A 273 -15.30 -22.20 -0.33
C LYS A 273 -13.79 -22.40 -0.48
N VAL A 274 -12.97 -21.48 0.04
CA VAL A 274 -11.50 -21.55 -0.04
C VAL A 274 -10.93 -22.57 0.95
N SER A 275 -11.53 -22.73 2.13
CA SER A 275 -11.06 -23.62 3.19
C SER A 275 -11.07 -25.11 2.80
N LYS A 276 -11.93 -25.50 1.84
CA LYS A 276 -12.20 -26.89 1.45
C LYS A 276 -12.69 -27.80 2.58
N ASP A 277 -13.20 -27.23 3.66
CA ASP A 277 -13.77 -27.98 4.77
C ASP A 277 -15.20 -28.46 4.46
N ASN A 278 -15.42 -29.78 4.55
CA ASN A 278 -16.71 -30.43 4.32
C ASN A 278 -17.69 -30.29 5.49
N SER A 279 -17.25 -29.76 6.64
CA SER A 279 -18.12 -29.48 7.80
C SER A 279 -19.31 -28.57 7.43
N CYS A 280 -19.13 -27.71 6.43
CA CYS A 280 -20.11 -26.72 6.01
C CYS A 280 -21.06 -27.19 4.89
N THR A 281 -20.96 -28.44 4.42
CA THR A 281 -21.81 -28.93 3.32
C THR A 281 -23.30 -28.81 3.63
N GLY A 282 -23.69 -29.05 4.89
CA GLY A 282 -25.08 -28.89 5.33
C GLY A 282 -25.58 -27.44 5.20
N LEU A 283 -24.76 -26.49 5.65
CA LEU A 283 -25.05 -25.05 5.52
C LEU A 283 -25.18 -24.65 4.05
N LEU A 284 -24.24 -25.05 3.20
CA LEU A 284 -24.25 -24.69 1.79
C LEU A 284 -25.46 -25.26 1.04
N LYS A 285 -25.88 -26.50 1.34
CA LYS A 285 -27.10 -27.09 0.77
C LYS A 285 -28.34 -26.30 1.18
N HIS A 286 -28.43 -25.91 2.46
CA HIS A 286 -29.54 -25.10 2.96
C HIS A 286 -29.59 -23.75 2.26
N GLU A 287 -28.49 -23.00 2.22
CA GLU A 287 -28.44 -21.66 1.63
C GLU A 287 -28.63 -21.66 0.11
N LEU A 288 -28.27 -22.75 -0.59
CA LEU A 288 -28.56 -22.88 -2.02
C LEU A 288 -30.07 -22.94 -2.30
N LEU A 289 -30.81 -23.68 -1.48
CA LEU A 289 -32.25 -23.90 -1.67
C LEU A 289 -33.07 -22.73 -1.10
N GLU A 290 -32.79 -22.38 0.15
CA GLU A 290 -33.60 -21.47 0.98
C GLU A 290 -32.97 -20.07 1.13
N GLY A 291 -31.82 -19.80 0.51
CA GLY A 291 -31.13 -18.52 0.64
C GLY A 291 -32.00 -17.33 0.21
N ASN A 292 -31.95 -16.24 0.98
CA ASN A 292 -32.82 -15.08 0.76
C ASN A 292 -32.46 -14.28 -0.51
N THR A 293 -31.19 -14.35 -0.96
CA THR A 293 -30.71 -13.57 -2.10
C THR A 293 -29.93 -14.43 -3.08
N SER A 294 -29.90 -14.00 -4.34
CA SER A 294 -29.14 -14.66 -5.41
C SER A 294 -27.64 -14.70 -5.08
N GLY A 295 -27.10 -13.66 -4.45
CA GLY A 295 -25.70 -13.60 -4.00
C GLY A 295 -25.34 -14.74 -3.03
N ILE A 296 -26.20 -15.02 -2.06
CA ILE A 296 -26.04 -16.14 -1.12
C ILE A 296 -26.11 -17.48 -1.87
N LYS A 297 -27.14 -17.68 -2.70
CA LYS A 297 -27.33 -18.93 -3.47
C LYS A 297 -26.16 -19.22 -4.41
N VAL A 298 -25.64 -18.20 -5.10
CA VAL A 298 -24.48 -18.32 -6.00
C VAL A 298 -23.24 -18.75 -5.22
N ASN A 299 -22.92 -18.09 -4.11
CA ASN A 299 -21.75 -18.46 -3.31
C ASN A 299 -21.91 -19.87 -2.70
N ALA A 300 -23.12 -20.25 -2.30
CA ALA A 300 -23.42 -21.60 -1.81
C ALA A 300 -23.22 -22.68 -2.90
N ALA A 301 -23.71 -22.45 -4.12
CA ALA A 301 -23.51 -23.35 -5.26
C ALA A 301 -22.02 -23.51 -5.60
N GLN A 302 -21.28 -22.41 -5.67
CA GLN A 302 -19.83 -22.43 -5.92
C GLN A 302 -19.05 -23.14 -4.79
N GLY A 303 -19.48 -22.94 -3.53
CA GLY A 303 -18.92 -23.64 -2.38
C GLY A 303 -19.10 -25.16 -2.52
N LEU A 304 -20.32 -25.62 -2.80
CA LEU A 304 -20.62 -27.05 -3.03
C LEU A 304 -19.80 -27.63 -4.19
N TYR A 305 -19.65 -26.87 -5.28
CA TYR A 305 -18.81 -27.27 -6.39
C TYR A 305 -17.34 -27.47 -5.96
N SER A 306 -16.80 -26.49 -5.22
CA SER A 306 -15.41 -26.50 -4.76
C SER A 306 -15.13 -27.63 -3.76
N LEU A 307 -16.14 -28.04 -3.00
CA LEU A 307 -16.08 -29.16 -2.05
C LEU A 307 -16.30 -30.54 -2.72
N GLY A 308 -16.51 -30.60 -4.04
CA GLY A 308 -16.66 -31.88 -4.76
C GLY A 308 -18.10 -32.42 -4.80
N HIS A 309 -19.11 -31.57 -4.55
CA HIS A 309 -20.52 -31.96 -4.61
C HIS A 309 -21.16 -31.72 -5.99
N GLN A 310 -20.43 -31.90 -7.08
CA GLN A 310 -20.96 -31.71 -8.44
C GLN A 310 -22.08 -32.68 -8.79
N GLY A 311 -22.07 -33.90 -8.23
CA GLY A 311 -23.15 -34.87 -8.41
C GLY A 311 -24.48 -34.32 -7.89
N TYR A 312 -24.47 -33.77 -6.68
CA TYR A 312 -25.64 -33.13 -6.07
C TYR A 312 -26.13 -31.93 -6.90
N LEU A 313 -25.22 -31.08 -7.36
CA LEU A 313 -25.57 -29.95 -8.24
C LEU A 313 -26.17 -30.42 -9.58
N SER A 314 -25.63 -31.49 -10.16
CA SER A 314 -26.14 -32.05 -11.42
C SER A 314 -27.54 -32.64 -11.28
N GLU A 315 -27.86 -33.23 -10.12
CA GLU A 315 -29.20 -33.69 -9.80
C GLU A 315 -30.19 -32.52 -9.67
N LEU A 316 -29.80 -31.45 -8.98
CA LEU A 316 -30.62 -30.23 -8.88
C LEU A 316 -30.88 -29.60 -10.24
N ALA A 317 -29.90 -29.59 -11.15
CA ALA A 317 -30.07 -29.02 -12.49
C ALA A 317 -31.08 -29.76 -13.37
N ARG A 318 -31.44 -31.00 -13.02
CA ARG A 318 -32.39 -31.86 -13.76
C ARG A 318 -33.80 -31.86 -13.16
N ARG A 319 -33.98 -31.21 -12.02
CA ARG A 319 -35.27 -31.12 -11.34
C ARG A 319 -36.15 -30.06 -11.99
N GLU A 320 -37.36 -30.45 -12.35
CA GLU A 320 -38.37 -29.58 -12.97
C GLU A 320 -39.20 -28.80 -11.95
N ASP A 321 -39.12 -29.19 -10.67
CA ASP A 321 -39.85 -28.59 -9.54
C ASP A 321 -39.16 -27.35 -8.94
N LEU A 322 -37.94 -27.02 -9.39
CA LEU A 322 -37.15 -25.91 -8.87
C LEU A 322 -37.33 -24.64 -9.70
N SER A 323 -37.09 -23.47 -9.10
CA SER A 323 -37.18 -22.20 -9.80
C SER A 323 -36.14 -22.08 -10.92
N GLU A 324 -36.49 -21.39 -12.00
CA GLU A 324 -35.61 -21.16 -13.15
C GLU A 324 -34.31 -20.45 -12.73
N GLU A 325 -34.40 -19.49 -11.81
CA GLU A 325 -33.26 -18.80 -11.21
C GLU A 325 -32.29 -19.77 -10.54
N LEU A 326 -32.79 -20.70 -9.71
CA LEU A 326 -31.96 -21.68 -9.02
C LEU A 326 -31.25 -22.61 -10.00
N ILE A 327 -31.96 -23.07 -11.04
CA ILE A 327 -31.39 -23.89 -12.11
C ILE A 327 -30.27 -23.13 -12.84
N GLN A 328 -30.47 -21.84 -13.12
CA GLN A 328 -29.45 -21.00 -13.76
C GLN A 328 -28.21 -20.83 -12.87
N ILE A 329 -28.38 -20.60 -11.57
CA ILE A 329 -27.29 -20.51 -10.60
C ILE A 329 -26.49 -21.81 -10.54
N VAL A 330 -27.17 -22.96 -10.48
CA VAL A 330 -26.52 -24.27 -10.45
C VAL A 330 -25.74 -24.54 -11.75
N LYS A 331 -26.35 -24.22 -12.91
CA LYS A 331 -25.65 -24.32 -14.21
C LYS A 331 -24.42 -23.44 -14.27
N TYR A 332 -24.52 -22.20 -13.78
CA TYR A 332 -23.40 -21.27 -13.71
C TYR A 332 -22.25 -21.84 -12.86
N ALA A 333 -22.53 -22.37 -11.67
CA ALA A 333 -21.52 -22.99 -10.82
C ALA A 333 -20.86 -24.24 -11.45
N LEU A 334 -21.62 -25.02 -12.24
CA LEU A 334 -21.09 -26.18 -12.97
C LEU A 334 -20.22 -25.79 -14.18
N GLN A 335 -20.47 -24.61 -14.78
CA GLN A 335 -19.75 -24.09 -15.95
C GLN A 335 -18.41 -23.44 -15.62
N GLU A 336 -18.12 -23.13 -14.35
CA GLU A 336 -16.90 -22.44 -13.88
C GLU A 336 -15.57 -23.22 -14.12
N LYS A 337 -15.59 -24.27 -14.96
CA LYS A 337 -14.42 -25.03 -15.46
C LYS A 337 -14.23 -25.04 -16.98
N VAL A 338 -14.99 -24.27 -17.77
CA VAL A 338 -14.76 -24.21 -19.24
C VAL A 338 -13.70 -23.17 -19.65
N CYS A 339 -12.98 -22.55 -18.71
CA CYS A 339 -11.83 -21.69 -19.01
C CYS A 339 -10.52 -22.25 -18.44
#